data_AF-A0A0D2QI40-F1
#
_entry.id   AF-A0A0D2QI40-F1
#
_cell.length_a   1.000
_cell.length_b   1.000
_cell.length_c   1.000
_cell.angle_alpha   90.00
_cell.angle_beta   90.00
_cell.angle_gamma   90.00
#
_symmetry.space_group_name_H-M   'P 1'
#
loop_
_entity.id
_entity.type
_entity.pdbx_description
1 polymer ?
#
loop_
_entity_poly.entity_id
_entity_poly.type
_entity_poly.pdbx_seq_one_letter_code
_entity_poly.pdbx_strand_id
1 'polypeptide(L)'
;MAQAVEEWYKQMPIITRSYLTAAVVTTIGCSLEIISPYHLYLNPKLVVKQYQFWRLITNFLYFRKMDLDFMFHMFFLARYCKLLEENSFRGRTADFFYMLLFGASVLTGIVLVGGMIPYLSASFAKIIFLSNSLTFMMVLLGFSVLVGASAWVDLLGMIAGHAYYFLEDVYPRMTGRRPLKTPTFIKAMFADEAVVVARPANVRFAPPADELHRD
;
A
#
# COMPACT_ATOMS: atom_id res chain seq x y z
N MET A 1 -12.35 -11.03 -26.06
CA MET A 1 -11.90 -9.89 -25.22
C MET A 1 -12.15 -10.13 -23.73
N ALA A 2 -13.33 -10.58 -23.30
CA ALA A 2 -13.60 -10.87 -21.88
C ALA A 2 -12.64 -11.90 -21.25
N GLN A 3 -12.32 -12.98 -21.98
CA GLN A 3 -11.40 -14.02 -21.51
C GLN A 3 -9.97 -13.50 -21.21
N ALA A 4 -9.45 -12.59 -22.05
CA ALA A 4 -8.12 -12.01 -21.83
C ALA A 4 -8.07 -11.15 -20.56
N VAL A 5 -9.15 -10.42 -20.24
CA VAL A 5 -9.25 -9.62 -19.02
C VAL A 5 -9.39 -10.52 -17.79
N GLU A 6 -10.18 -11.59 -17.91
CA GLU A 6 -10.36 -12.56 -16.83
C GLU A 6 -9.05 -13.29 -16.49
N GLU A 7 -8.30 -13.74 -17.51
CA GLU A 7 -6.99 -14.36 -17.32
C GLU A 7 -6.00 -13.38 -16.71
N TRP A 8 -5.94 -12.14 -17.21
CA TRP A 8 -5.09 -11.09 -16.65
C TRP A 8 -5.42 -10.80 -15.18
N TYR A 9 -6.69 -10.76 -14.82
CA TYR A 9 -7.16 -10.54 -13.44
C TYR A 9 -6.88 -11.74 -12.54
N LYS A 10 -7.02 -12.97 -13.04
CA LYS A 10 -6.69 -14.20 -12.30
C LYS A 10 -5.18 -14.38 -12.08
N GLN A 11 -4.36 -13.87 -12.99
CA GLN A 11 -2.90 -13.84 -12.86
C GLN A 11 -2.40 -12.80 -11.84
N MET A 12 -3.26 -11.94 -11.31
CA MET A 12 -2.86 -10.99 -10.28
C MET A 12 -2.77 -11.65 -8.92
N PRO A 13 -1.76 -11.27 -8.12
CA PRO A 13 -1.67 -11.72 -6.74
C PRO A 13 -2.82 -11.12 -5.90
N ILE A 14 -3.12 -11.77 -4.78
CA ILE A 14 -4.42 -11.65 -4.09
C ILE A 14 -4.65 -10.25 -3.52
N ILE A 15 -3.61 -9.64 -2.92
CA ILE A 15 -3.76 -8.31 -2.32
C ILE A 15 -3.97 -7.28 -3.41
N THR A 16 -3.14 -7.30 -4.45
CA THR A 16 -3.29 -6.43 -5.63
C THR A 16 -4.68 -6.53 -6.25
N ARG A 17 -5.16 -7.76 -6.46
CA ARG A 17 -6.48 -8.04 -7.04
C ARG A 17 -7.62 -7.50 -6.17
N SER A 18 -7.57 -7.77 -4.86
CA SER A 18 -8.59 -7.32 -3.92
C SER A 18 -8.63 -5.79 -3.80
N TYR A 19 -7.46 -5.14 -3.77
CA TYR A 19 -7.36 -3.69 -3.70
C TYR A 19 -7.88 -3.02 -4.98
N LEU A 20 -7.53 -3.57 -6.15
CA LEU A 20 -8.03 -3.12 -7.45
C LEU A 20 -9.57 -3.19 -7.51
N THR A 21 -10.14 -4.33 -7.12
CA THR A 21 -11.59 -4.52 -7.13
C THR A 21 -12.29 -3.61 -6.15
N ALA A 22 -11.77 -3.48 -4.93
CA ALA A 22 -12.35 -2.59 -3.92
C ALA A 22 -12.32 -1.13 -4.40
N ALA A 23 -11.24 -0.70 -5.06
CA ALA A 23 -11.13 0.65 -5.61
C ALA A 23 -12.15 0.91 -6.73
N VAL A 24 -12.26 -0.02 -7.70
CA VAL A 24 -13.24 0.07 -8.78
C VAL A 24 -14.68 0.07 -8.25
N VAL A 25 -15.00 -0.83 -7.32
CA VAL A 25 -16.34 -0.93 -6.71
C VAL A 25 -16.69 0.35 -5.95
N THR A 26 -15.74 0.90 -5.19
CA THR A 26 -15.96 2.14 -4.43
C THR A 26 -16.21 3.32 -5.37
N THR A 27 -15.42 3.46 -6.44
CA THR A 27 -15.62 4.52 -7.44
C THR A 27 -16.94 4.36 -8.18
N ILE A 28 -17.32 3.15 -8.60
CA ILE A 28 -18.62 2.90 -9.26
C ILE A 28 -19.78 3.20 -8.32
N GLY A 29 -19.70 2.78 -7.05
CA GLY A 29 -20.74 3.06 -6.06
C GLY A 29 -20.98 4.56 -5.83
N CYS A 30 -19.95 5.38 -6.00
CA CYS A 30 -20.08 6.83 -5.95
C CYS A 30 -20.61 7.41 -7.27
N SER A 31 -20.19 6.87 -8.41
CA SER A 31 -20.68 7.28 -9.74
C SER A 31 -22.18 7.00 -9.92
N LEU A 32 -22.69 5.95 -9.28
CA LEU A 32 -24.12 5.62 -9.24
C LEU A 32 -24.90 6.42 -8.18
N GLU A 33 -24.25 7.38 -7.51
CA GLU A 33 -24.81 8.18 -6.41
C GLU A 33 -25.39 7.37 -5.23
N ILE A 34 -25.06 6.08 -5.14
CA ILE A 34 -25.46 5.21 -4.02
C ILE A 34 -24.81 5.71 -2.73
N ILE A 35 -23.55 6.15 -2.83
CA ILE A 35 -22.79 6.74 -1.72
C ILE A 35 -22.32 8.12 -2.16
N SER A 36 -22.73 9.15 -1.42
CA SER A 36 -22.27 10.50 -1.70
C SER A 36 -20.75 10.62 -1.43
N PRO A 37 -19.96 11.23 -2.34
CA PRO A 37 -18.53 11.52 -2.13
C PRO A 37 -18.24 12.27 -0.81
N TYR A 38 -19.23 13.00 -0.28
CA TYR A 38 -19.15 13.69 1.01
C TYR A 38 -19.05 12.75 2.22
N HIS A 39 -19.45 11.49 2.10
CA HIS A 39 -19.25 10.49 3.17
C HIS A 39 -17.85 9.87 3.16
N LEU A 40 -17.09 10.06 2.09
CA LEU A 40 -15.82 9.40 1.86
C LEU A 40 -14.62 10.30 2.13
N TYR A 41 -14.79 11.63 2.05
CA TYR A 41 -13.69 12.54 2.32
C TYR A 41 -13.22 12.47 3.77
N LEU A 42 -11.91 12.59 3.93
CA LEU A 42 -11.27 12.62 5.24
C LEU A 42 -11.45 14.01 5.88
N ASN A 43 -12.24 14.07 6.96
CA ASN A 43 -12.32 15.26 7.80
C ASN A 43 -11.70 14.98 9.18
N PRO A 44 -10.54 15.58 9.50
CA PRO A 44 -9.84 15.34 10.75
C PRO A 44 -10.70 15.56 12.00
N LYS A 45 -11.54 16.60 11.99
CA LYS A 45 -12.41 16.92 13.13
C LYS A 45 -13.51 15.89 13.33
N LEU A 46 -14.09 15.37 12.24
CA LEU A 46 -15.15 14.36 12.32
C LEU A 46 -14.58 12.98 12.68
N VAL A 47 -13.42 12.61 12.15
CA VAL A 47 -12.80 11.32 12.45
C VAL A 47 -12.44 11.22 13.94
N VAL A 48 -11.82 12.25 14.50
CA VAL A 48 -11.36 12.23 15.90
C VAL A 48 -12.49 12.46 16.89
N LYS A 49 -13.46 13.34 16.58
CA LYS A 49 -14.57 13.65 17.50
C LYS A 49 -15.78 12.72 17.38
N GLN A 50 -16.01 12.12 16.21
CA GLN A 50 -17.21 11.30 15.92
C GLN A 50 -16.87 9.84 15.59
N TYR A 51 -15.61 9.42 15.77
CA TYR A 51 -15.14 8.03 15.61
C TYR A 51 -15.56 7.36 14.28
N GLN A 52 -15.59 8.12 13.18
CA GLN A 52 -15.98 7.61 11.87
C GLN A 52 -14.81 6.87 11.19
N PHE A 53 -14.45 5.69 11.71
CA PHE A 53 -13.29 4.91 11.26
C PHE A 53 -13.40 4.43 9.81
N TRP A 54 -14.62 4.22 9.29
CA TRP A 54 -14.82 3.81 7.90
C TRP A 54 -14.21 4.80 6.90
N ARG A 55 -14.25 6.11 7.21
CA ARG A 55 -13.64 7.16 6.38
C ARG A 55 -12.14 6.99 6.23
N LEU A 56 -11.47 6.38 7.20
CA LEU A 56 -10.03 6.13 7.13
C LEU A 56 -9.71 5.14 6.02
N ILE A 57 -10.54 4.12 5.83
CA ILE A 57 -10.29 3.04 4.86
C ILE A 57 -10.82 3.44 3.49
N THR A 58 -12.07 3.92 3.42
CA THR A 58 -12.73 4.22 2.15
C THR A 58 -12.09 5.37 1.39
N ASN A 59 -11.40 6.27 2.09
CA ASN A 59 -10.65 7.38 1.53
C ASN A 59 -9.42 6.97 0.71
N PHE A 60 -8.86 5.76 0.94
CA PHE A 60 -7.78 5.19 0.12
C PHE A 60 -8.29 4.37 -1.06
N LEU A 61 -9.55 3.92 -0.99
CA LEU A 61 -10.18 3.11 -2.03
C LEU A 61 -10.87 3.97 -3.09
N TYR A 62 -11.35 5.16 -2.71
CA TYR A 62 -12.02 6.04 -3.65
C TYR A 62 -11.02 6.86 -4.47
N PHE A 63 -11.03 6.66 -5.79
CA PHE A 63 -10.28 7.49 -6.74
C PHE A 63 -11.27 8.36 -7.50
N ARG A 64 -11.41 9.61 -7.03
CA ARG A 64 -12.19 10.75 -7.58
C ARG A 64 -13.22 10.40 -8.68
N LYS A 65 -13.26 11.15 -9.78
CA LYS A 65 -14.23 10.99 -10.86
C LYS A 65 -13.72 9.92 -11.81
N MET A 66 -14.64 9.15 -12.38
CA MET A 66 -14.34 8.18 -13.43
C MET A 66 -14.01 8.92 -14.74
N ASP A 67 -12.74 9.27 -14.92
CA ASP A 67 -12.18 9.93 -16.11
C ASP A 67 -10.91 9.18 -16.58
N LEU A 68 -10.27 9.63 -17.67
CA LEU A 68 -8.99 9.08 -18.12
C LEU A 68 -7.91 9.12 -17.03
N ASP A 69 -7.92 10.17 -16.20
CA ASP A 69 -7.08 10.30 -15.01
C ASP A 69 -7.20 9.07 -14.07
N PHE A 70 -8.43 8.65 -13.79
CA PHE A 70 -8.72 7.47 -12.97
C PHE A 70 -8.18 6.19 -13.61
N MET A 71 -8.34 6.03 -14.93
CA MET A 71 -7.82 4.86 -15.63
C MET A 71 -6.31 4.73 -15.52
N PHE A 72 -5.57 5.85 -15.65
CA PHE A 72 -4.13 5.85 -15.49
C PHE A 72 -3.72 5.53 -14.04
N HIS A 73 -4.37 6.14 -13.04
CA HIS A 73 -4.10 5.83 -11.63
C HIS A 73 -4.36 4.36 -11.32
N MET A 74 -5.44 3.79 -11.84
CA MET A 74 -5.77 2.39 -11.65
C MET A 74 -4.75 1.46 -12.34
N PHE A 75 -4.29 1.82 -13.53
CA PHE A 75 -3.25 1.09 -14.25
C PHE A 75 -1.92 1.07 -13.48
N PHE A 76 -1.47 2.24 -13.00
CA PHE A 76 -0.26 2.33 -12.20
C PHE A 76 -0.39 1.58 -10.89
N LEU A 77 -1.52 1.72 -10.20
CA LEU A 77 -1.82 0.98 -8.98
C LEU A 77 -1.70 -0.53 -9.20
N ALA A 78 -2.40 -1.05 -10.21
CA ALA A 78 -2.37 -2.47 -10.55
C ALA A 78 -0.94 -2.95 -10.85
N ARG A 79 -0.19 -2.18 -11.65
CA ARG A 79 1.15 -2.55 -12.07
C ARG A 79 2.16 -2.51 -10.93
N TYR A 80 2.13 -1.49 -10.08
CA TYR A 80 3.07 -1.35 -8.97
C TYR A 80 2.78 -2.32 -7.82
N CYS A 81 1.51 -2.47 -7.43
CA CYS A 81 1.15 -3.45 -6.41
C CYS A 81 1.57 -4.86 -6.86
N LYS A 82 1.30 -5.22 -8.12
CA LYS A 82 1.75 -6.50 -8.68
C LYS A 82 3.27 -6.65 -8.63
N LEU A 83 4.03 -5.63 -9.09
CA LEU A 83 5.49 -5.67 -9.08
C LEU A 83 6.06 -5.84 -7.66
N LEU A 84 5.50 -5.16 -6.67
CA LEU A 84 5.97 -5.25 -5.29
C LEU A 84 5.61 -6.59 -4.64
N GLU A 85 4.38 -7.05 -4.84
CA GLU A 85 3.90 -8.32 -4.31
C GLU A 85 4.63 -9.53 -4.93
N GLU A 86 4.96 -9.47 -6.23
CA GLU A 86 5.67 -10.55 -6.94
C GLU A 86 7.20 -10.50 -6.82
N ASN A 87 7.82 -9.32 -6.79
CA ASN A 87 9.29 -9.19 -6.74
C ASN A 87 9.80 -9.04 -5.31
N SER A 88 9.35 -8.01 -4.59
CA SER A 88 9.89 -7.64 -3.27
C SER A 88 9.33 -8.48 -2.13
N PHE A 89 8.04 -8.83 -2.20
CA PHE A 89 7.31 -9.53 -1.14
C PHE A 89 6.83 -10.94 -1.55
N ARG A 90 7.55 -11.58 -2.48
CA ARG A 90 7.20 -12.92 -2.97
C ARG A 90 7.05 -13.93 -1.83
N GLY A 91 5.87 -14.51 -1.68
CA GLY A 91 5.55 -15.47 -0.61
C GLY A 91 5.40 -14.86 0.79
N ARG A 92 5.42 -13.53 0.92
CA ARG A 92 5.23 -12.77 2.17
C ARG A 92 4.12 -11.72 1.99
N THR A 93 2.96 -12.17 1.52
CA THR A 93 1.75 -11.34 1.29
C THR A 93 1.35 -10.54 2.54
N ALA A 94 1.52 -11.12 3.72
CA ALA A 94 1.31 -10.45 5.00
C ALA A 94 2.20 -9.21 5.21
N ASP A 95 3.48 -9.28 4.79
CA ASP A 95 4.42 -8.17 4.92
C ASP A 95 4.06 -7.04 3.93
N PHE A 96 3.60 -7.38 2.72
CA PHE A 96 3.11 -6.40 1.74
C PHE A 96 1.84 -5.69 2.22
N PHE A 97 0.86 -6.45 2.74
CA PHE A 97 -0.35 -5.85 3.32
C PHE A 97 -0.02 -4.93 4.50
N TYR A 98 0.93 -5.33 5.34
CA TYR A 98 1.38 -4.50 6.46
C TYR A 98 2.07 -3.20 6.00
N MET A 99 2.86 -3.25 4.92
CA MET A 99 3.41 -2.05 4.30
C MET A 99 2.31 -1.08 3.83
N LEU A 100 1.26 -1.58 3.19
CA LEU A 100 0.12 -0.76 2.76
C LEU A 100 -0.60 -0.12 3.96
N LEU A 101 -0.82 -0.89 5.03
CA LEU A 101 -1.41 -0.38 6.27
C LEU A 101 -0.52 0.65 6.96
N PHE A 102 0.79 0.43 6.98
CA PHE A 102 1.74 1.38 7.53
C PHE A 102 1.72 2.69 6.74
N GLY A 103 1.80 2.63 5.41
CA GLY A 103 1.67 3.79 4.54
C GLY A 103 0.37 4.55 4.78
N ALA A 104 -0.76 3.83 4.81
CA ALA A 104 -2.07 4.40 5.09
C ALA A 104 -2.15 5.06 6.49
N SER A 105 -1.57 4.44 7.51
CA SER A 105 -1.58 4.98 8.88
C SER A 105 -0.68 6.21 9.04
N VAL A 106 0.50 6.23 8.41
CA VAL A 106 1.39 7.41 8.39
C VAL A 106 0.71 8.57 7.66
N LEU A 107 0.18 8.32 6.47
CA LEU A 107 -0.52 9.33 5.68
C LEU A 107 -1.74 9.89 6.41
N THR A 108 -2.53 9.02 7.04
CA THR A 108 -3.67 9.43 7.88
C THR A 108 -3.19 10.24 9.08
N GLY A 109 -2.14 9.81 9.78
CA GLY A 109 -1.58 10.52 10.92
C GLY A 109 -1.12 11.93 10.55
N ILE A 110 -0.44 12.09 9.41
CA ILE A 110 0.00 13.40 8.92
C ILE A 110 -1.20 14.32 8.67
N VAL A 111 -2.24 13.82 8.00
CA VAL A 111 -3.44 14.64 7.70
C VAL A 111 -4.25 14.94 8.97
N LEU A 112 -4.34 14.00 9.91
CA LEU A 112 -5.02 14.22 11.18
C LEU A 112 -4.29 15.28 12.02
N VAL A 113 -2.98 15.14 12.20
CA VAL A 113 -2.17 16.10 12.97
C VAL A 113 -2.15 17.47 12.27
N GLY A 114 -1.90 17.50 10.95
CA GLY A 114 -1.92 18.73 10.16
C GLY A 114 -3.29 19.42 10.14
N GLY A 115 -4.38 18.66 10.16
CA GLY A 115 -5.75 19.17 10.24
C GLY A 115 -6.15 19.74 11.59
N MET A 116 -5.44 19.38 12.67
CA MET A 116 -5.67 19.88 14.03
C MET A 116 -4.97 21.22 14.28
N ILE A 117 -3.91 21.53 13.51
CA ILE A 117 -3.16 22.78 13.63
C ILE A 117 -3.88 23.89 12.82
N PRO A 118 -4.38 24.97 13.44
CA PRO A 118 -5.21 25.98 12.77
C PRO A 118 -4.59 26.57 11.49
N TYR A 119 -3.29 26.89 11.53
CA TYR A 119 -2.55 27.49 10.42
C TYR A 119 -2.32 26.54 9.24
N LEU A 120 -2.21 25.23 9.51
CA LEU A 120 -1.96 24.20 8.50
C LEU A 120 -3.27 23.53 8.03
N SER A 121 -4.32 23.62 8.85
CA SER A 121 -5.61 22.97 8.63
C SER A 121 -6.27 23.35 7.31
N ALA A 122 -6.12 24.59 6.83
CA ALA A 122 -6.69 25.02 5.56
C ALA A 122 -6.02 24.35 4.35
N SER A 123 -4.71 24.08 4.43
CA SER A 123 -3.97 23.38 3.38
C SER A 123 -4.26 21.88 3.41
N PHE A 124 -4.41 21.29 4.61
CA PHE A 124 -4.75 19.88 4.78
C PHE A 124 -6.23 19.58 4.52
N ALA A 125 -7.14 20.52 4.75
CA ALA A 125 -8.56 20.39 4.39
C ALA A 125 -8.78 20.32 2.87
N LYS A 126 -7.81 20.80 2.07
CA LYS A 126 -7.80 20.62 0.61
C LYS A 126 -7.33 19.23 0.18
N ILE A 127 -6.74 18.44 1.08
CA ILE A 127 -6.37 17.05 0.85
C ILE A 127 -7.59 16.19 1.18
N ILE A 128 -8.43 16.00 0.17
CA ILE A 128 -9.74 15.37 0.33
C ILE A 128 -9.62 13.84 0.27
N PHE A 129 -8.66 13.31 -0.50
CA PHE A 129 -8.44 11.88 -0.75
C PHE A 129 -6.95 11.51 -0.72
N LEU A 130 -6.62 10.37 -0.11
CA LEU A 130 -5.23 9.90 0.06
C LEU A 130 -4.87 8.71 -0.85
N SER A 131 -5.83 8.20 -1.64
CA SER A 131 -5.63 7.12 -2.61
C SER A 131 -4.46 7.40 -3.57
N ASN A 132 -4.40 8.62 -4.12
CA ASN A 132 -3.30 9.04 -5.01
C ASN A 132 -1.96 9.00 -4.27
N SER A 133 -1.92 9.50 -3.03
CA SER A 133 -0.72 9.49 -2.19
C SER A 133 -0.18 8.08 -1.94
N LEU A 134 -1.07 7.11 -1.70
CA LEU A 134 -0.70 5.72 -1.46
C LEU A 134 -0.17 5.05 -2.75
N THR A 135 -0.76 5.35 -3.91
CA THR A 135 -0.23 4.91 -5.21
C THR A 135 1.16 5.52 -5.48
N PHE A 136 1.35 6.80 -5.15
CA PHE A 136 2.61 7.52 -5.39
C PHE A 136 3.72 7.22 -4.38
N MET A 137 3.37 6.72 -3.18
CA MET A 137 4.32 6.10 -2.25
C MET A 137 5.20 5.03 -2.93
N MET A 138 4.69 4.45 -4.03
CA MET A 138 5.27 3.31 -4.71
C MET A 138 6.10 3.63 -5.97
N VAL A 139 6.39 4.91 -6.34
CA VAL A 139 7.61 5.38 -7.11
C VAL A 139 7.44 6.54 -8.14
N LEU A 140 6.26 6.96 -8.63
CA LEU A 140 6.21 7.88 -9.80
C LEU A 140 5.89 9.38 -9.54
N LEU A 141 6.90 10.22 -9.27
CA LEU A 141 6.71 11.68 -9.24
C LEU A 141 6.37 12.30 -10.62
N GLY A 142 6.94 11.77 -11.70
CA GLY A 142 6.96 12.44 -13.02
C GLY A 142 5.60 12.52 -13.75
N PHE A 143 4.72 11.54 -13.56
CA PHE A 143 3.42 11.52 -14.24
C PHE A 143 2.38 12.42 -13.56
N SER A 144 2.47 12.58 -12.23
CA SER A 144 1.50 13.35 -11.44
C SER A 144 1.47 14.84 -11.79
N VAL A 145 2.66 15.43 -12.01
CA VAL A 145 2.81 16.83 -12.43
C VAL A 145 2.21 17.05 -13.83
N LEU A 146 2.27 16.05 -14.69
CA LEU A 146 1.71 16.07 -16.04
C LEU A 146 0.19 15.99 -16.06
N VAL A 147 -0.39 15.26 -15.09
CA VAL A 147 -1.83 15.07 -14.96
C VAL A 147 -2.52 16.15 -14.11
N GLY A 148 -1.74 17.03 -13.48
CA GLY A 148 -2.26 18.16 -12.71
C GLY A 148 -2.83 17.75 -11.36
N ALA A 149 -2.41 16.60 -10.82
CA ALA A 149 -2.77 16.22 -9.46
C ALA A 149 -2.06 17.13 -8.44
N SER A 150 -2.59 17.17 -7.21
CA SER A 150 -2.06 18.06 -6.18
C SER A 150 -0.68 17.58 -5.71
N ALA A 151 0.37 18.25 -6.16
CA ALA A 151 1.77 17.94 -5.84
C ALA A 151 2.05 17.80 -4.33
N TRP A 152 1.27 18.47 -3.48
CA TRP A 152 1.39 18.35 -2.03
C TRP A 152 1.01 16.96 -1.51
N VAL A 153 -0.03 16.35 -2.07
CA VAL A 153 -0.48 14.99 -1.69
C VAL A 153 0.52 13.93 -2.17
N ASP A 154 1.14 14.18 -3.31
CA ASP A 154 2.16 13.30 -3.88
C ASP A 154 3.45 13.35 -3.06
N LEU A 155 3.84 14.55 -2.59
CA LEU A 155 4.99 14.74 -1.71
C LEU A 155 4.82 13.98 -0.39
N LEU A 156 3.63 14.02 0.21
CA LEU A 156 3.33 13.25 1.42
C LEU A 156 3.48 11.74 1.20
N GLY A 157 3.04 11.25 0.03
CA GLY A 157 3.17 9.84 -0.36
C GLY A 157 4.63 9.42 -0.46
N MET A 158 5.46 10.24 -1.12
CA MET A 158 6.90 9.99 -1.22
C MET A 158 7.58 9.98 0.15
N ILE A 159 7.27 10.94 1.03
CA ILE A 159 7.84 11.00 2.38
C ILE A 159 7.45 9.75 3.17
N ALA A 160 6.19 9.33 3.12
CA ALA A 160 5.72 8.11 3.77
C ALA A 160 6.44 6.85 3.25
N GLY A 161 6.67 6.77 1.94
CA GLY A 161 7.39 5.65 1.31
C GLY A 161 8.86 5.61 1.72
N HIS A 162 9.53 6.76 1.76
CA HIS A 162 10.91 6.88 2.24
C HIS A 162 11.02 6.57 3.74
N ALA A 163 10.03 6.99 4.53
CA ALA A 163 9.97 6.65 5.95
C ALA A 163 9.84 5.13 6.16
N TYR A 164 9.03 4.44 5.36
CA TYR A 164 8.94 2.98 5.38
C TYR A 164 10.27 2.32 5.01
N TYR A 165 10.89 2.72 3.89
CA TYR A 165 12.19 2.20 3.46
C TYR A 165 13.27 2.42 4.53
N PHE A 166 13.32 3.61 5.14
CA PHE A 166 14.26 3.90 6.20
C PHE A 166 14.05 3.00 7.43
N LEU A 167 12.80 2.80 7.86
CA LEU A 167 12.50 2.00 9.04
C LEU A 167 12.62 0.48 8.83
N GLU A 168 12.40 -0.01 7.61
CA GLU A 168 12.46 -1.44 7.29
C GLU A 168 13.86 -1.89 6.83
N ASP A 169 14.57 -1.07 6.04
CA ASP A 169 15.88 -1.44 5.49
C ASP A 169 17.06 -0.76 6.20
N VAL A 170 16.97 0.53 6.49
CA VAL A 170 18.11 1.30 7.01
C VAL A 170 18.26 1.14 8.53
N TYR A 171 17.16 1.29 9.26
CA TYR A 171 17.14 1.23 10.72
C TYR A 171 17.59 -0.13 11.27
N PRO A 172 17.17 -1.28 10.71
CA PRO A 172 17.65 -2.57 11.19
C PRO A 172 19.12 -2.82 10.87
N ARG A 173 19.65 -2.25 9.78
CA ARG A 173 21.08 -2.31 9.46
C ARG A 173 21.94 -1.51 10.43
N MET A 174 21.41 -0.42 10.98
CA MET A 174 22.11 0.44 11.95
C MET A 174 22.01 -0.04 13.40
N THR A 175 20.84 -0.53 13.84
CA THR A 175 20.55 -0.78 15.26
C THR A 175 20.24 -2.26 15.56
N GLY A 176 20.17 -3.12 14.54
CA GLY A 176 19.87 -4.55 14.69
C GLY A 176 18.43 -4.87 15.12
N ARG A 177 17.60 -3.86 15.40
CA ARG A 177 16.19 -4.01 15.79
C ARG A 177 15.30 -3.76 14.58
N ARG A 178 14.31 -4.64 14.37
CA ARG A 178 13.28 -4.53 13.31
C ARG A 178 11.96 -4.01 13.90
N PRO A 179 11.75 -2.68 13.96
CA PRO A 179 10.54 -2.11 14.56
C PRO A 179 9.27 -2.42 13.75
N LEU A 180 9.39 -2.62 12.44
CA LEU A 180 8.30 -2.91 11.51
C LEU A 180 8.00 -4.41 11.35
N LYS A 181 8.30 -5.24 12.35
CA LYS A 181 7.98 -6.68 12.28
C LYS A 181 6.47 -6.87 12.17
N THR A 182 6.00 -7.41 11.04
CA THR A 182 4.59 -7.71 10.80
C THR A 182 4.00 -8.48 11.98
N PRO A 183 2.93 -7.94 12.63
CA PRO A 183 2.35 -8.57 13.80
C PRO A 183 1.79 -9.95 13.46
N THR A 184 1.90 -10.88 14.40
CA THR A 184 1.56 -12.30 14.19
C THR A 184 0.10 -12.50 13.77
N PHE A 185 -0.81 -11.62 14.19
CA PHE A 185 -2.22 -11.65 13.78
C PHE A 185 -2.40 -11.45 12.26
N ILE A 186 -1.67 -10.51 11.66
CA ILE A 186 -1.73 -10.30 10.19
C ILE A 186 -1.14 -11.50 9.48
N LYS A 187 -0.05 -12.06 10.00
CA LYS A 187 0.50 -13.32 9.47
C LYS A 187 -0.52 -14.45 9.56
N ALA A 188 -1.26 -14.57 10.64
CA ALA A 188 -2.29 -15.59 10.81
C ALA A 188 -3.43 -15.44 9.79
N MET A 189 -3.84 -14.21 9.45
CA MET A 189 -4.86 -13.95 8.42
C MET A 189 -4.45 -14.44 7.02
N PHE A 190 -3.15 -14.51 6.73
CA PHE A 190 -2.62 -14.93 5.43
C PHE A 190 -1.89 -16.29 5.48
N ALA A 191 -1.70 -16.88 6.67
CA ALA A 191 -1.02 -18.17 6.85
C ALA A 191 -1.94 -19.38 6.57
N ASP A 192 -3.25 -19.16 6.47
CA ASP A 192 -4.20 -20.19 6.03
C ASP A 192 -4.03 -20.54 4.55
N GLU A 193 -3.44 -19.65 3.74
CA GLU A 193 -2.89 -20.02 2.44
C GLU A 193 -1.47 -20.57 2.65
N ALA A 194 -1.41 -21.88 2.89
CA ALA A 194 -0.19 -22.64 3.05
C ALA A 194 0.84 -22.30 1.96
N VAL A 195 1.74 -21.37 2.27
CA VAL A 195 3.10 -21.45 1.77
C VAL A 195 3.60 -22.77 2.30
N VAL A 196 3.57 -23.79 1.45
CA VAL A 196 4.44 -24.96 1.54
C VAL A 196 5.84 -24.38 1.56
N VAL A 197 6.29 -24.00 2.77
CA VAL A 197 7.70 -23.83 3.06
C VAL A 197 8.22 -25.23 2.88
N ALA A 198 8.70 -25.52 1.66
CA ALA A 198 9.57 -26.64 1.43
C ALA A 198 10.74 -26.41 2.39
N ARG A 199 10.64 -27.01 3.58
CA ARG A 199 11.74 -27.17 4.50
C ARG A 199 12.85 -27.75 3.63
N PRO A 200 13.99 -27.07 3.42
CA PRO A 200 15.09 -27.73 2.73
C PRO A 200 15.39 -28.96 3.58
N ALA A 201 15.05 -30.13 3.03
CA ALA A 201 15.34 -31.40 3.66
C ALA A 201 16.84 -31.39 3.89
N ASN A 202 17.25 -31.46 5.16
CA ASN A 202 18.61 -31.57 5.67
C ASN A 202 19.65 -31.71 4.54
N VAL A 203 20.15 -30.58 4.05
CA VAL A 203 21.40 -30.60 3.30
C VAL A 203 22.46 -30.88 4.34
N ARG A 204 22.76 -32.18 4.54
CA ARG A 204 23.95 -32.63 5.23
C ARG A 204 25.11 -31.94 4.51
N PHE A 205 25.67 -30.92 5.13
CA PHE A 205 26.95 -30.38 4.71
C PHE A 205 27.91 -31.57 4.67
N ALA A 206 28.39 -31.92 3.48
CA ALA A 206 29.52 -32.82 3.36
C ALA A 206 30.68 -32.21 4.16
N PRO A 207 31.40 -32.98 4.97
CA PRO A 207 32.55 -32.45 5.69
C PRO A 207 33.58 -31.89 4.70
N PRO A 208 34.30 -30.82 5.06
CA PRO A 208 35.32 -30.24 4.20
C PRO A 208 36.39 -31.29 3.88
N ALA A 209 36.74 -31.39 2.60
CA ALA A 209 37.83 -32.23 2.13
C ALA A 209 39.15 -31.54 2.45
N ASP A 210 39.63 -31.72 3.68
CA ASP A 210 41.03 -31.51 4.01
C ASP A 210 41.70 -32.87 4.22
N GLU A 211 42.92 -32.99 3.69
CA GLU A 211 43.86 -34.11 3.77
C GLU A 211 43.75 -35.23 2.72
N LEU A 212 44.12 -34.91 1.47
CA LEU A 212 44.69 -35.93 0.56
C LEU A 212 45.90 -35.42 -0.23
N HIS A 213 46.72 -34.56 0.36
CA HIS A 213 48.05 -34.22 -0.18
C HIS A 213 49.03 -33.92 0.96
N ARG A 214 49.37 -34.94 1.76
CA ARG A 214 50.70 -35.08 2.35
C ARG A 214 51.10 -36.55 2.35
N ASP A 215 52.31 -36.74 1.84
CA ASP A 215 53.18 -37.92 1.81
C ASP A 215 52.91 -38.98 0.71
#